data_AF-A0A940LCG8-F1
#
_entry.id   AF-A0A940LCG8-F1
#
_cell.length_a   1.000
_cell.length_b   1.000
_cell.length_c   1.000
_cell.angle_alpha   90.00
_cell.angle_beta   90.00
_cell.angle_gamma   90.00
#
_symmetry.space_group_name_H-M   'P 1'
#
loop_
_entity.id
_entity.type
_entity.pdbx_description
1 polymer ?
#
loop_
_entity_poly.entity_id
_entity_poly.type
_entity_poly.pdbx_seq_one_letter_code
_entity_poly.pdbx_strand_id
1 'polypeptide(L)'
;MKDPIAPLLIRTSGLKNTLYVRTTGAGAQASIKAVEQQYKKYTNNTPFTYNFIDKTFESHYQSQQRAGTLFTTFAAIAIFISCLGLFGLATYTAQIKTKEIGIRKVLGASVGSVIQLISKDFLKLVIVATVIATPLAYWAMNKWLQDFAYRTSISWWIFAACGFAMLLIAIVTLSMQTVKAALANPVKSLRTE
;
A
#
# COMPACT_ATOMS: atom_id res chain seq x y z
N MET A 1 35.21 -19.71 6.99
CA MET A 1 34.69 -20.91 7.68
C MET A 1 33.49 -21.42 6.89
N LYS A 2 33.70 -22.44 6.04
CA LYS A 2 32.66 -23.14 5.28
C LYS A 2 32.56 -24.54 5.89
N ASP A 3 31.80 -24.66 6.97
CA ASP A 3 31.50 -25.98 7.49
C ASP A 3 30.41 -26.64 6.62
N PRO A 4 30.59 -27.90 6.21
CA PRO A 4 29.58 -28.62 5.44
C PRO A 4 28.33 -28.81 6.31
N ILE A 5 27.19 -28.39 5.78
CA ILE A 5 25.90 -28.46 6.48
C ILE A 5 25.56 -29.94 6.68
N ALA A 6 25.67 -30.42 7.91
CA ALA A 6 25.30 -31.79 8.26
C ALA A 6 23.79 -32.00 8.04
N PRO A 7 23.36 -33.19 7.57
CA PRO A 7 21.94 -33.48 7.36
C PRO A 7 21.22 -33.53 8.72
N LEU A 8 20.35 -32.54 8.96
CA LEU A 8 19.53 -32.45 10.16
C LEU A 8 18.29 -33.34 9.99
N LEU A 9 18.16 -34.36 10.85
CA LEU A 9 17.00 -35.23 10.93
C LEU A 9 16.18 -34.89 12.18
N ILE A 10 15.03 -34.25 12.00
CA ILE A 10 14.07 -34.01 13.09
C ILE A 10 12.97 -35.06 13.00
N ARG A 11 12.97 -36.00 13.95
CA ARG A 11 11.90 -37.00 14.10
C ARG A 11 10.89 -36.52 15.13
N THR A 12 9.77 -35.98 14.67
CA THR A 12 8.63 -35.63 15.52
C THR A 12 7.88 -36.91 15.90
N SER A 13 7.90 -37.26 17.19
CA SER A 13 7.20 -38.41 17.75
C SER A 13 5.72 -38.07 17.94
N GLY A 14 4.87 -38.55 17.04
CA GLY A 14 3.41 -38.41 17.16
C GLY A 14 2.67 -38.79 15.89
N LEU A 15 2.29 -40.07 15.77
CA LEU A 15 1.32 -40.70 14.84
C LEU A 15 1.38 -40.39 13.32
N LYS A 16 2.22 -39.47 12.85
CA LYS A 16 2.56 -39.23 11.45
C LYS A 16 4.08 -39.26 11.32
N ASN A 17 4.59 -40.32 10.72
CA ASN A 17 6.02 -40.61 10.53
C ASN A 17 6.61 -39.72 9.41
N THR A 18 6.50 -38.40 9.55
CA THR A 18 6.93 -37.44 8.53
C THR A 18 8.43 -37.14 8.68
N LEU A 19 9.19 -37.43 7.63
CA LEU A 19 10.62 -37.17 7.54
C LEU A 19 10.86 -35.85 6.79
N TYR A 20 11.51 -34.87 7.43
CA TYR A 20 11.92 -33.64 6.76
C TYR A 20 13.33 -33.80 6.19
N VAL A 21 13.47 -33.64 4.88
CA VAL A 21 14.75 -33.72 4.18
C VAL A 21 15.01 -32.40 3.48
N ARG A 22 16.06 -31.69 3.91
CA ARG A 22 16.50 -30.45 3.27
C ARG A 22 17.42 -30.78 2.10
N THR A 23 17.13 -30.24 0.92
CA THR A 23 17.93 -30.45 -0.29
C THR A 23 18.31 -29.10 -0.91
N THR A 24 19.40 -29.06 -1.68
CA THR A 24 19.68 -27.96 -2.59
C THR A 24 18.81 -28.14 -3.85
N GLY A 25 18.23 -27.07 -4.39
CA GLY A 25 17.22 -27.17 -5.47
C GLY A 25 17.65 -28.00 -6.69
N ALA A 26 18.94 -28.04 -7.03
CA ALA A 26 19.49 -28.86 -8.11
C ALA A 26 19.63 -30.37 -7.77
N GLY A 27 19.68 -30.74 -6.48
CA GLY A 27 19.86 -32.11 -5.99
C GLY A 27 18.58 -32.76 -5.43
N ALA A 28 17.44 -32.05 -5.48
CA ALA A 28 16.19 -32.49 -4.87
C ALA A 28 15.72 -33.85 -5.41
N GLN A 29 15.77 -34.04 -6.73
CA GLN A 29 15.26 -35.27 -7.35
C GLN A 29 16.16 -36.49 -7.11
N ALA A 30 17.47 -36.29 -7.05
CA ALA A 30 18.42 -37.33 -6.67
C ALA A 30 18.25 -37.72 -5.19
N SER A 31 18.02 -36.73 -4.32
CA SER A 31 17.77 -36.95 -2.89
C SER A 31 16.45 -37.70 -2.65
N ILE A 32 15.38 -37.34 -3.36
CA ILE A 32 14.09 -38.05 -3.29
C ILE A 32 14.25 -39.51 -3.70
N LYS A 33 14.95 -39.78 -4.81
CA LYS A 33 15.23 -41.16 -5.27
C LYS A 33 16.05 -41.96 -4.25
N ALA A 34 17.07 -41.35 -3.65
CA ALA A 34 17.90 -42.01 -2.63
C ALA A 34 17.09 -42.35 -1.38
N VAL A 35 16.22 -41.44 -0.93
CA VAL A 35 15.31 -41.65 0.21
C VAL A 35 14.27 -42.72 -0.13
N GLU A 36 13.70 -42.70 -1.33
CA GLU A 36 12.73 -43.71 -1.80
C GLU A 36 13.35 -45.12 -1.82
N GLN A 37 14.58 -45.26 -2.33
CA GLN A 37 15.29 -46.53 -2.35
C GLN A 37 15.54 -47.08 -0.95
N GLN A 38 15.96 -46.21 -0.02
CA GLN A 38 16.17 -46.62 1.36
C GLN A 38 14.85 -46.96 2.05
N TYR A 39 13.79 -46.20 1.80
CA TYR A 39 12.46 -46.45 2.37
C TYR A 39 11.89 -47.81 1.91
N LYS A 40 12.01 -48.13 0.62
CA LYS A 40 11.56 -49.42 0.06
C LYS A 40 12.31 -50.64 0.63
N LYS A 41 13.57 -50.48 1.06
CA LYS A 41 14.35 -51.58 1.68
C LYS A 41 13.83 -51.97 3.07
N TYR A 42 13.24 -51.04 3.82
CA TYR A 42 12.81 -51.27 5.19
C TYR A 42 11.28 -51.38 5.35
N THR A 43 10.50 -51.19 4.28
CA THR A 43 9.03 -51.22 4.38
C THR A 43 8.42 -51.93 3.17
N ASN A 44 7.90 -53.14 3.40
CA ASN A 44 7.49 -54.06 2.34
C ASN A 44 6.12 -53.75 1.67
N ASN A 45 5.35 -52.73 2.09
CA ASN A 45 4.04 -52.50 1.48
C ASN A 45 3.36 -51.11 1.70
N THR A 46 4.10 -50.04 1.99
CA THR A 46 3.49 -48.69 2.11
C THR A 46 3.91 -47.78 0.96
N PRO A 47 2.98 -47.07 0.29
CA PRO A 47 3.33 -46.15 -0.77
C PRO A 47 4.16 -44.99 -0.23
N PHE A 48 5.31 -44.73 -0.87
CA PHE A 48 6.14 -43.57 -0.58
C PHE A 48 5.40 -42.30 -1.00
N THR A 49 5.03 -41.48 -0.02
CA THR A 49 4.36 -40.20 -0.26
C THR A 49 5.30 -39.07 0.15
N TYR A 50 5.47 -38.09 -0.72
CA TYR A 50 6.29 -36.91 -0.47
C TYR A 50 5.49 -35.67 -0.85
N ASN A 51 5.65 -34.60 -0.08
CA ASN A 51 5.10 -33.30 -0.39
C ASN A 51 6.21 -32.26 -0.28
N PHE A 52 6.31 -31.39 -1.27
CA PHE A 52 7.19 -30.23 -1.17
C PHE A 52 6.57 -29.24 -0.17
N ILE A 53 7.38 -28.84 0.80
CA ILE A 53 7.03 -27.82 1.78
C ILE A 53 6.62 -26.52 1.07
N ASP A 54 7.29 -26.18 -0.05
CA ASP A 54 6.97 -25.01 -0.87
C ASP A 54 5.52 -25.00 -1.36
N LYS A 55 5.01 -26.15 -1.85
CA LYS A 55 3.60 -26.29 -2.29
C LYS A 55 2.61 -26.19 -1.14
N THR A 56 3.04 -26.52 0.07
CA THR A 56 2.19 -26.44 1.27
C THR A 56 2.15 -25.00 1.80
N PHE A 57 3.26 -24.26 1.71
CA PHE A 57 3.28 -22.83 1.99
C PHE A 57 2.45 -22.02 0.99
N GLU A 58 2.48 -22.39 -0.30
CA GLU A 58 1.75 -21.66 -1.34
C GLU A 58 0.24 -21.58 -1.07
N SER A 59 -0.38 -22.63 -0.51
CA SER A 59 -1.81 -22.60 -0.17
C SER A 59 -2.15 -21.63 0.98
N HIS A 60 -1.25 -21.49 1.96
CA HIS A 60 -1.39 -20.55 3.07
C HIS A 60 -1.03 -19.11 2.69
N TYR A 61 -0.12 -18.91 1.74
CA TYR A 61 0.20 -17.58 1.21
C TYR A 61 -0.89 -17.04 0.29
N GLN A 62 -1.64 -17.90 -0.41
CA GLN A 62 -2.70 -17.44 -1.32
C GLN A 62 -3.79 -16.64 -0.62
N SER A 63 -4.18 -16.99 0.61
CA SER A 63 -5.19 -16.21 1.34
C SER A 63 -4.67 -14.83 1.75
N GLN A 64 -3.41 -14.75 2.21
CA GLN A 64 -2.78 -13.47 2.56
C GLN A 64 -2.54 -12.59 1.34
N GLN A 65 -2.09 -13.18 0.23
CA GLN A 65 -1.87 -12.47 -1.03
C GLN A 65 -3.19 -11.90 -1.58
N ARG A 66 -4.28 -12.67 -1.53
CA ARG A 66 -5.60 -12.20 -1.96
C ARG A 66 -6.08 -11.04 -1.09
N ALA A 67 -5.94 -11.12 0.23
CA ALA A 67 -6.28 -10.02 1.12
C ALA A 67 -5.48 -8.76 0.79
N GLY A 68 -4.15 -8.88 0.61
CA GLY A 68 -3.28 -7.78 0.20
C GLY A 68 -3.69 -7.13 -1.13
N THR A 69 -4.01 -7.94 -2.14
CA THR A 69 -4.50 -7.46 -3.43
C THR A 69 -5.84 -6.73 -3.30
N LEU A 70 -6.78 -7.26 -2.51
CA LEU A 70 -8.06 -6.60 -2.26
C LEU A 70 -7.87 -5.25 -1.55
N PHE A 71 -7.07 -5.20 -0.49
CA PHE A 71 -6.78 -3.95 0.22
C PHE A 71 -6.11 -2.92 -0.70
N THR A 72 -5.17 -3.35 -1.54
CA THR A 72 -4.51 -2.46 -2.51
C THR A 72 -5.51 -1.90 -3.52
N THR A 73 -6.43 -2.75 -4.01
CA THR A 73 -7.45 -2.34 -4.98
C THR A 73 -8.45 -1.37 -4.35
N PHE A 74 -8.94 -1.65 -3.14
CA PHE A 74 -9.82 -0.75 -2.41
C PHE A 74 -9.13 0.57 -2.04
N ALA A 75 -7.87 0.52 -1.63
CA ALA A 75 -7.08 1.72 -1.37
C ALA A 75 -6.93 2.59 -2.63
N ALA A 76 -6.64 1.98 -3.78
CA ALA A 76 -6.55 2.70 -5.05
C ALA A 76 -7.86 3.39 -5.42
N ILE A 77 -8.99 2.69 -5.29
CA ILE A 77 -10.33 3.26 -5.54
C ILE A 77 -10.64 4.38 -4.53
N ALA A 78 -10.36 4.17 -3.25
CA ALA A 78 -10.59 5.16 -2.20
C ALA A 78 -9.77 6.44 -2.45
N ILE A 79 -8.51 6.32 -2.85
CA ILE A 79 -7.66 7.44 -3.25
C ILE A 79 -8.27 8.15 -4.46
N PHE A 80 -8.69 7.41 -5.48
CA PHE A 80 -9.30 7.99 -6.68
C PHE A 80 -10.57 8.80 -6.34
N ILE A 81 -11.48 8.25 -5.54
CA ILE A 81 -12.69 8.94 -5.08
C ILE A 81 -12.34 10.16 -4.22
N SER A 82 -11.35 10.05 -3.34
CA SER A 82 -10.89 11.17 -2.52
C SER A 82 -10.35 12.31 -3.37
N CYS A 83 -9.62 12.01 -4.45
CA CYS A 83 -9.16 13.00 -5.42
C CYS A 83 -10.32 13.68 -6.14
N LEU A 84 -11.39 12.95 -6.49
CA LEU A 84 -12.60 13.54 -7.08
C LEU A 84 -13.32 14.47 -6.08
N GLY A 85 -13.40 14.08 -4.81
CA GLY A 85 -13.96 14.92 -3.74
C GLY A 85 -13.16 16.21 -3.53
N LEU A 86 -11.83 16.09 -3.47
CA LEU A 86 -10.92 17.25 -3.39
C LEU A 86 -11.08 18.14 -4.63
N PHE A 87 -11.19 17.55 -5.82
CA PHE A 87 -11.43 18.28 -7.07
C PHE A 87 -12.75 19.05 -7.05
N GLY A 88 -13.83 18.44 -6.54
CA GLY A 88 -15.13 19.11 -6.36
C GLY A 88 -15.03 20.30 -5.39
N LEU A 89 -14.42 20.10 -4.22
CA LEU A 89 -14.22 21.15 -3.22
C LEU A 89 -13.34 22.30 -3.74
N ALA A 90 -12.26 21.96 -4.46
CA ALA A 90 -11.37 22.93 -5.08
C ALA A 90 -12.10 23.75 -6.15
N THR A 91 -12.92 23.11 -6.97
CA THR A 91 -13.73 23.78 -8.01
C THR A 91 -14.74 24.73 -7.39
N TYR A 92 -15.47 24.29 -6.37
CA TYR A 92 -16.43 25.13 -5.65
C TYR A 92 -15.75 26.32 -4.96
N THR A 93 -14.61 26.09 -4.32
CA THR A 93 -13.82 27.15 -3.67
C THR A 93 -13.31 28.15 -4.71
N ALA A 94 -12.82 27.66 -5.84
CA ALA A 94 -12.39 28.52 -6.95
C ALA A 94 -13.55 29.39 -7.42
N GLN A 95 -14.76 28.83 -7.59
CA GLN A 95 -15.97 29.56 -7.98
C GLN A 95 -16.33 30.69 -7.00
N ILE A 96 -16.37 30.41 -5.70
CA ILE A 96 -16.63 31.43 -4.66
C ILE A 96 -15.56 32.54 -4.70
N LYS A 97 -14.30 32.15 -4.82
CA LYS A 97 -13.18 33.09 -4.83
C LYS A 97 -13.00 33.81 -6.17
N THR A 98 -13.64 33.38 -7.27
CA THR A 98 -13.53 34.02 -8.59
C THR A 98 -13.88 35.51 -8.56
N LYS A 99 -14.86 35.92 -7.74
CA LYS A 99 -15.24 37.33 -7.60
C LYS A 99 -14.11 38.18 -6.97
N GLU A 100 -13.49 37.70 -5.90
CA GLU A 100 -12.32 38.35 -5.27
C GLU A 100 -11.11 38.37 -6.22
N ILE A 101 -10.89 37.27 -6.96
CA ILE A 101 -9.80 37.11 -7.93
C ILE A 101 -9.96 38.06 -9.11
N GLY A 102 -11.19 38.20 -9.63
CA GLY A 102 -11.54 39.10 -10.72
C GLY A 102 -11.28 40.55 -10.36
N ILE A 103 -11.70 40.99 -9.17
CA ILE A 103 -11.45 42.35 -8.66
C ILE A 103 -9.95 42.60 -8.51
N ARG A 104 -9.21 41.67 -7.87
CA ARG A 104 -7.76 41.80 -7.71
C ARG A 104 -7.00 41.82 -9.04
N LYS A 105 -7.44 41.04 -10.04
CA LYS A 105 -6.83 41.01 -11.39
C LYS A 105 -7.03 42.32 -12.14
N VAL A 106 -8.19 42.97 -11.99
CA VAL A 106 -8.45 44.32 -12.54
C VAL A 106 -7.62 45.38 -11.82
N LEU A 107 -7.33 45.18 -10.53
CA LEU A 107 -6.40 46.02 -9.74
C LEU A 107 -4.91 45.68 -9.99
N GLY A 108 -4.58 44.83 -10.96
CA GLY A 108 -3.20 44.52 -11.36
C GLY A 108 -2.52 43.37 -10.59
N ALA A 109 -3.25 42.63 -9.76
CA ALA A 109 -2.68 41.47 -9.05
C ALA A 109 -2.37 40.32 -10.01
N SER A 110 -1.19 39.71 -9.85
CA SER A 110 -0.77 38.56 -10.66
C SER A 110 -1.54 37.30 -10.30
N VAL A 111 -1.82 36.48 -11.32
CA VAL A 111 -2.48 35.16 -11.19
C VAL A 111 -1.73 34.23 -10.21
N GLY A 112 -0.40 34.35 -10.13
CA GLY A 112 0.42 33.57 -9.21
C GLY A 112 0.12 33.85 -7.73
N SER A 113 -0.16 35.12 -7.36
CA SER A 113 -0.46 35.49 -5.97
C SER A 113 -1.75 34.84 -5.45
N VAL A 114 -2.74 34.70 -6.35
CA VAL A 114 -4.03 34.06 -6.07
C VAL A 114 -3.86 32.55 -5.90
N ILE A 115 -3.09 31.92 -6.79
CA ILE A 115 -2.79 30.48 -6.71
C ILE A 115 -2.08 30.16 -5.39
N GLN A 116 -1.12 30.99 -4.99
CA GLN A 116 -0.35 30.79 -3.76
C GLN A 116 -1.22 30.95 -2.50
N LEU A 117 -2.12 31.93 -2.47
CA LEU A 117 -3.03 32.14 -1.34
C LEU A 117 -3.95 30.94 -1.12
N ILE A 118 -4.62 30.49 -2.19
CA ILE A 118 -5.57 29.37 -2.15
C ILE A 118 -4.86 28.07 -1.82
N SER A 119 -3.71 27.82 -2.46
CA SER A 119 -2.92 26.62 -2.22
C SER A 119 -2.44 26.57 -0.77
N LYS A 120 -2.05 27.71 -0.17
CA LYS A 120 -1.57 27.78 1.22
C LYS A 120 -2.68 27.47 2.22
N ASP A 121 -3.88 28.00 2.01
CA ASP A 121 -5.01 27.76 2.93
C ASP A 121 -5.47 26.29 2.86
N PHE A 122 -5.51 25.70 1.67
CA PHE A 122 -5.79 24.27 1.52
C PHE A 122 -4.67 23.38 2.08
N LEU A 123 -3.40 23.72 1.85
CA LEU A 123 -2.26 22.98 2.38
C LEU A 123 -2.29 22.92 3.92
N LYS A 124 -2.67 24.02 4.59
CA LYS A 124 -2.86 24.01 6.05
C LYS A 124 -3.91 22.99 6.47
N LEU A 125 -5.05 22.93 5.78
CA LEU A 125 -6.10 21.95 6.08
C LEU A 125 -5.60 20.51 5.89
N VAL A 126 -4.85 20.24 4.82
CA VAL A 126 -4.27 18.91 4.55
C VAL A 126 -3.25 18.51 5.63
N ILE A 127 -2.41 19.45 6.08
CA ILE A 127 -1.44 19.21 7.15
C ILE A 127 -2.18 18.87 8.46
N VAL A 128 -3.18 19.65 8.84
CA VAL A 128 -3.98 19.39 10.05
C VAL A 128 -4.66 18.02 9.96
N ALA A 129 -5.27 17.70 8.82
CA ALA A 129 -5.86 16.39 8.59
C ALA A 129 -4.84 15.25 8.72
N THR A 130 -3.62 15.42 8.18
CA THR A 130 -2.54 14.41 8.26
C THR A 130 -2.06 14.21 9.69
N VAL A 131 -1.92 15.29 10.47
CA VAL A 131 -1.53 15.24 11.88
C VAL A 131 -2.55 14.49 12.73
N ILE A 132 -3.85 14.64 12.44
CA ILE A 132 -4.93 13.92 13.14
C ILE A 132 -5.05 12.47 12.65
N ALA A 133 -4.91 12.24 11.35
CA ALA A 133 -5.05 10.91 10.75
C ALA A 133 -3.92 9.96 11.14
N THR A 134 -2.70 10.46 11.31
CA THR A 134 -1.51 9.66 11.66
C THR A 134 -1.68 8.87 12.98
N PRO A 135 -1.99 9.49 14.14
CA PRO A 135 -2.18 8.76 15.39
C PRO A 135 -3.40 7.85 15.34
N LEU A 136 -4.48 8.25 14.66
CA LEU A 136 -5.68 7.43 14.51
C LEU A 136 -5.39 6.16 13.71
N ALA A 137 -4.66 6.30 12.60
CA ALA A 137 -4.23 5.19 11.77
C ALA A 137 -3.25 4.27 12.52
N TYR A 138 -2.30 4.83 13.27
CA TYR A 138 -1.39 4.05 14.11
C TYR A 138 -2.15 3.23 15.15
N TRP A 139 -3.12 3.82 15.85
CA TRP A 139 -3.94 3.13 16.83
C TRP A 139 -4.76 2.00 16.21
N ALA A 140 -5.43 2.26 15.08
CA ALA A 140 -6.22 1.26 14.36
C ALA A 140 -5.35 0.09 13.88
N MET A 141 -4.18 0.38 13.30
CA MET A 141 -3.24 -0.65 12.85
C MET A 141 -2.67 -1.44 14.02
N ASN A 142 -2.29 -0.79 15.12
CA ASN A 142 -1.79 -1.49 16.29
C ASN A 142 -2.83 -2.47 16.85
N LYS A 143 -4.11 -2.05 16.92
CA LYS A 143 -5.21 -2.94 17.35
C LYS A 143 -5.41 -4.10 16.38
N TRP A 144 -5.35 -3.84 15.07
CA TRP A 144 -5.51 -4.88 14.05
C TRP A 144 -4.34 -5.89 14.05
N LEU A 145 -3.10 -5.42 14.24
CA LEU A 145 -1.93 -6.30 14.31
C LEU A 145 -1.91 -7.19 15.57
N GLN A 146 -2.71 -6.89 16.60
CA GLN A 146 -2.75 -7.73 17.81
C GLN A 146 -3.29 -9.13 17.55
N ASP A 147 -4.18 -9.28 16.56
CA ASP A 147 -4.80 -10.56 16.18
C ASP A 147 -3.87 -11.48 15.39
N PHE A 148 -2.67 -11.01 15.02
CA PHE A 148 -1.68 -11.78 14.28
C PHE A 148 -0.54 -12.28 15.18
N ALA A 149 -0.21 -13.57 15.06
CA ALA A 149 0.88 -14.21 15.81
C ALA A 149 2.28 -13.70 15.39
N TYR A 150 2.45 -13.31 14.12
CA TYR A 150 3.63 -12.63 13.60
C TYR A 150 3.26 -11.18 13.31
N ARG A 151 3.77 -10.24 14.11
CA ARG A 151 3.47 -8.81 14.00
C ARG A 151 4.60 -8.10 13.25
N THR A 152 4.26 -7.33 12.22
CA THR A 152 5.22 -6.46 11.54
C THR A 152 5.34 -5.14 12.31
N SER A 153 6.56 -4.67 12.57
CA SER A 153 6.78 -3.36 13.16
C SER A 153 6.39 -2.26 12.15
N ILE A 154 5.40 -1.42 12.50
CA ILE A 154 5.02 -0.27 11.68
C ILE A 154 6.14 0.77 11.76
N SER A 155 6.86 0.96 10.66
CA SER A 155 7.92 1.96 10.58
C SER A 155 7.33 3.36 10.43
N TRP A 156 7.79 4.31 11.24
CA TRP A 156 7.33 5.71 11.21
C TRP A 156 7.43 6.35 9.81
N TRP A 157 8.44 5.96 9.03
CA TRP A 157 8.66 6.45 7.68
C TRP A 157 7.47 6.25 6.74
N ILE A 158 6.63 5.23 6.97
CA ILE A 158 5.43 4.98 6.16
C ILE A 158 4.45 6.15 6.29
N PHE A 159 4.26 6.68 7.49
CA PHE A 159 3.39 7.85 7.70
C PHE A 159 3.96 9.11 7.03
N ALA A 160 5.28 9.29 7.11
CA ALA A 160 5.95 10.40 6.44
C ALA A 160 5.82 10.30 4.90
N ALA A 161 6.04 9.11 4.34
CA ALA A 161 5.89 8.86 2.90
C ALA A 161 4.44 9.07 2.43
N CYS A 162 3.46 8.56 3.17
CA CYS A 162 2.03 8.77 2.88
C CYS A 162 1.62 10.24 2.99
N GLY A 163 2.09 10.94 4.03
CA GLY A 163 1.84 12.37 4.19
C GLY A 163 2.45 13.19 3.05
N PHE A 164 3.68 12.87 2.64
CA PHE A 164 4.33 13.51 1.50
C PHE A 164 3.58 13.24 0.18
N ALA A 165 3.18 12.00 -0.07
CA ALA A 165 2.38 11.64 -1.24
C ALA A 165 1.03 12.38 -1.25
N MET A 166 0.35 12.48 -0.10
CA MET A 166 -0.91 13.22 0.03
C MET A 166 -0.72 14.71 -0.27
N LEU A 167 0.34 15.33 0.24
CA LEU A 167 0.67 16.72 -0.05
C LEU A 167 0.96 16.94 -1.55
N LEU A 168 1.71 16.04 -2.18
CA LEU A 168 1.96 16.11 -3.62
C LEU A 168 0.66 16.03 -4.42
N ILE A 169 -0.21 15.08 -4.11
CA ILE A 169 -1.51 14.91 -4.79
C ILE A 169 -2.37 16.16 -4.61
N ALA A 170 -2.44 16.71 -3.39
CA ALA A 170 -3.19 17.93 -3.11
C ALA A 170 -2.65 19.12 -3.91
N ILE A 171 -1.34 19.34 -3.91
CA ILE A 171 -0.70 20.44 -4.67
C ILE A 171 -0.95 20.29 -6.16
N VAL A 172 -0.77 19.10 -6.72
CA VAL A 172 -1.00 18.85 -8.16
C VAL A 172 -2.45 19.11 -8.53
N THR A 173 -3.39 18.56 -7.76
CA THR A 173 -4.84 18.71 -8.06
C THR A 173 -5.29 20.16 -7.93
N LEU A 174 -4.85 20.85 -6.87
CA LEU A 174 -5.21 22.25 -6.62
C LEU A 174 -4.56 23.19 -7.65
N SER A 175 -3.27 23.01 -7.94
CA SER A 175 -2.58 23.86 -8.92
C SER A 175 -3.22 23.76 -10.29
N MET A 176 -3.53 22.54 -10.77
CA MET A 176 -4.24 22.32 -12.03
C MET A 176 -5.59 23.04 -12.07
N GLN A 177 -6.37 22.95 -10.99
CA GLN A 177 -7.70 23.57 -10.94
C GLN A 177 -7.62 25.10 -10.85
N THR A 178 -6.70 25.62 -10.04
CA THR A 178 -6.55 27.07 -9.86
C THR A 178 -6.02 27.73 -11.12
N VAL A 179 -5.12 27.06 -11.85
CA VAL A 179 -4.66 27.50 -13.18
C VAL A 179 -5.82 27.51 -14.17
N LYS A 180 -6.63 26.44 -14.24
CA LYS A 180 -7.83 26.42 -15.11
C LYS A 180 -8.81 27.55 -14.76
N ALA A 181 -9.08 27.79 -13.47
CA ALA A 181 -9.96 28.85 -13.02
C ALA A 181 -9.42 30.25 -13.31
N ALA A 182 -8.10 30.46 -13.20
CA ALA A 182 -7.48 31.75 -13.46
C ALA A 182 -7.30 32.09 -14.95
N LEU A 183 -7.17 31.05 -15.80
CA LEU A 183 -7.12 31.13 -17.26
C LEU A 183 -8.51 31.20 -17.90
N ALA A 184 -9.56 30.76 -17.20
CA ALA A 184 -10.94 30.96 -17.64
C ALA A 184 -11.20 32.47 -17.80
N ASN A 185 -11.46 32.89 -19.03
CA ASN A 185 -11.56 34.30 -19.39
C ASN A 185 -12.65 35.01 -18.56
N PRO A 186 -12.30 36.01 -17.73
CA PRO A 186 -13.26 36.68 -16.84
C PRO A 186 -14.32 37.47 -17.61
N VAL A 187 -14.05 37.81 -18.88
CA VAL A 187 -14.95 38.57 -19.76
C VAL A 187 -16.24 37.81 -20.09
N LYS A 188 -16.25 36.46 -20.05
CA LYS A 188 -17.50 35.69 -20.22
C LYS A 188 -18.34 35.65 -18.95
N SER A 189 -17.74 35.67 -17.76
CA SER A 189 -18.48 35.56 -16.50
C SER A 189 -19.27 36.84 -16.15
N LEU A 190 -18.87 38.00 -16.71
CA LEU A 190 -19.53 39.30 -16.51
C LEU A 190 -20.64 39.59 -17.53
N ARG A 191 -20.78 38.77 -18.59
CA ARG A 191 -21.78 38.98 -19.65
C ARG A 191 -22.94 37.97 -19.61
N THR A 192 -23.03 37.20 -18.52
CA THR A 192 -24.09 36.21 -18.28
C THR A 192 -24.97 36.55 -17.08
N GLU A 193 -24.83 37.75 -16.51
CA GLU A 193 -25.90 38.46 -15.82
C GLU A 193 -26.31 39.67 -16.65
#